data_AF-A0AAD4ETW7-F1
#
_entry.id   AF-A0AAD4ETW7-F1
#
_cell.length_a   1.000
_cell.length_b   1.000
_cell.length_c   1.000
_cell.angle_alpha   90.00
_cell.angle_beta   90.00
_cell.angle_gamma   90.00
#
_symmetry.space_group_name_H-M   'P 1'
#
loop_
_entity.id
_entity.type
_entity.pdbx_description
1 polymer ?
#
loop_
_entity_poly.entity_id
_entity_poly.type
_entity_poly.pdbx_seq_one_letter_code
_entity_poly.pdbx_strand_id
1 'polypeptide(L)'
;MTNPSSNTNMAAVYFQATQARFVIYANTDKKHLIFWVNSTDQTPNPIQGTAGVANASPLAVTSVAGTSNGQPYLNLFLYYMDQNQALNRVTGRAQGSSIHWYKNEVPSAPNLLSSTLMAATTTGGQNYVYYIPDGQSTFIPFVEAIQLDWFEDVGESAS
;
A
#
# COMPACT_ATOMS: atom_id res chain seq x y z
N MET A 1 -17.73 -12.32 5.24
CA MET A 1 -16.97 -12.50 3.99
C MET A 1 -16.76 -11.15 3.32
N THR A 2 -15.51 -10.70 3.23
CA THR A 2 -15.06 -9.48 2.53
C THR A 2 -14.24 -9.90 1.32
N ASN A 3 -14.85 -10.66 0.41
CA ASN A 3 -14.20 -11.17 -0.79
C ASN A 3 -13.68 -10.00 -1.64
N PRO A 4 -12.59 -10.18 -2.41
CA PRO A 4 -12.17 -9.20 -3.39
C PRO A 4 -13.32 -8.85 -4.35
N SER A 5 -13.40 -7.58 -4.77
CA SER A 5 -14.30 -7.20 -5.85
C SER A 5 -13.90 -7.85 -7.16
N SER A 6 -14.86 -8.13 -8.04
CA SER A 6 -14.64 -8.92 -9.26
C SER A 6 -13.60 -8.31 -10.23
N ASN A 7 -13.41 -6.99 -10.16
CA ASN A 7 -12.44 -6.22 -10.95
C ASN A 7 -11.29 -5.66 -10.11
N THR A 8 -11.05 -6.19 -8.90
CA THR A 8 -9.98 -5.67 -8.05
C THR A 8 -8.61 -6.03 -8.62
N ASN A 9 -7.69 -5.06 -8.60
CA ASN A 9 -6.27 -5.35 -8.75
C ASN A 9 -5.73 -5.89 -7.42
N MET A 10 -4.70 -6.72 -7.51
CA MET A 10 -4.05 -7.31 -6.32
C MET A 10 -2.60 -6.87 -6.27
N ALA A 11 -2.10 -6.71 -5.04
CA ALA A 11 -0.69 -6.59 -4.75
C ALA A 11 -0.27 -7.73 -3.79
N ALA A 12 0.99 -8.12 -3.85
CA ALA A 12 1.53 -9.15 -2.97
C ALA A 12 2.94 -8.80 -2.53
N VAL A 13 3.29 -9.22 -1.31
CA VAL A 13 4.63 -9.02 -0.75
C VAL A 13 5.09 -10.25 0.02
N TYR A 14 6.37 -10.57 -0.10
CA TYR A 14 7.01 -11.68 0.58
C TYR A 14 7.97 -11.17 1.65
N PHE A 15 7.78 -11.60 2.89
CA PHE A 15 8.67 -11.29 4.00
C PHE A 15 9.63 -12.45 4.24
N GLN A 16 10.81 -12.37 3.64
CA GLN A 16 11.81 -13.45 3.65
C GLN A 16 12.19 -13.93 5.05
N ALA A 17 12.35 -13.03 6.03
CA ALA A 17 12.80 -13.40 7.37
C ALA A 17 11.81 -14.31 8.11
N THR A 18 10.52 -14.20 7.82
CA THR A 18 9.44 -14.98 8.47
C THR A 18 8.77 -15.96 7.52
N GLN A 19 9.17 -15.94 6.24
CA GLN A 19 8.52 -16.63 5.11
C GLN A 19 7.03 -16.27 4.94
N ALA A 20 6.56 -15.19 5.55
CA ALA A 20 5.18 -14.75 5.42
C ALA A 20 4.93 -14.21 4.00
N ARG A 21 3.74 -14.49 3.47
CA ARG A 21 3.26 -13.99 2.18
C ARG A 21 1.98 -13.24 2.45
N PHE A 22 1.96 -11.97 2.07
CA PHE A 22 0.80 -11.12 2.25
C PHE A 22 0.19 -10.82 0.89
N VAL A 23 -1.14 -10.93 0.81
CA VAL A 23 -1.92 -10.56 -0.39
C VAL A 23 -2.82 -9.41 0.00
N ILE A 24 -2.85 -8.38 -0.85
CA ILE A 24 -3.57 -7.13 -0.64
C ILE A 24 -4.53 -6.92 -1.81
N TYR A 25 -5.78 -6.57 -1.52
CA TYR A 25 -6.84 -6.38 -2.51
C TYR A 25 -7.88 -5.38 -2.01
N ALA A 26 -8.70 -4.84 -2.91
CA ALA A 26 -9.82 -3.96 -2.55
C ALA A 26 -11.16 -4.69 -2.59
N ASN A 27 -12.08 -4.27 -1.71
CA ASN A 27 -13.51 -4.53 -1.86
C ASN A 27 -14.23 -3.19 -2.02
N THR A 28 -14.68 -2.92 -3.23
CA THR A 28 -15.41 -1.71 -3.61
C THR A 28 -16.91 -1.98 -3.81
N ASP A 29 -17.34 -3.25 -3.85
CA ASP A 29 -18.76 -3.59 -3.97
C ASP A 29 -19.58 -3.20 -2.74
N LYS A 30 -18.94 -3.13 -1.56
CA LYS A 30 -19.64 -2.85 -0.30
C LYS A 30 -19.05 -1.70 0.50
N LYS A 31 -17.71 -1.60 0.57
CA LYS A 31 -17.03 -0.75 1.56
C LYS A 31 -16.08 0.29 0.98
N HIS A 32 -15.67 0.15 -0.29
CA HIS A 32 -14.58 0.97 -0.87
C HIS A 32 -13.38 1.02 0.07
N LEU A 33 -12.86 -0.16 0.42
CA LEU A 33 -11.77 -0.34 1.39
C LEU A 33 -10.76 -1.38 0.89
N ILE A 34 -9.50 -1.24 1.32
CA ILE A 34 -8.44 -2.20 1.06
C ILE A 34 -8.35 -3.20 2.22
N PHE A 35 -8.06 -4.45 1.88
CA PHE A 35 -7.87 -5.56 2.79
C PHE A 35 -6.51 -6.22 2.54
N TRP A 36 -5.97 -6.83 3.57
CA TRP A 36 -4.82 -7.71 3.47
C TRP A 36 -5.11 -9.06 4.14
N VAL A 37 -4.43 -10.10 3.68
CA VAL A 37 -4.45 -11.44 4.28
C VAL A 37 -3.02 -11.95 4.40
N ASN A 38 -2.74 -12.74 5.44
CA ASN A 38 -1.63 -13.68 5.39
C ASN A 38 -2.09 -14.90 4.56
N SER A 39 -1.30 -15.33 3.59
CA SER A 39 -1.72 -16.42 2.69
C SER A 39 -1.98 -17.75 3.40
N THR A 40 -1.43 -17.93 4.61
CA THR A 40 -1.58 -19.14 5.41
C THR A 40 -2.92 -19.18 6.15
N ASP A 41 -3.34 -18.08 6.79
CA ASP A 41 -4.60 -18.01 7.55
C ASP A 41 -5.80 -17.53 6.72
N GLN A 42 -5.54 -16.82 5.62
CA GLN A 42 -6.51 -16.21 4.71
C GLN A 42 -7.60 -15.37 5.39
N THR A 43 -7.33 -14.86 6.60
CA THR A 43 -8.30 -14.05 7.34
C THR A 43 -8.21 -12.60 6.86
N PRO A 44 -9.27 -12.02 6.24
CA PRO A 44 -9.21 -10.66 5.73
C PRO A 44 -9.17 -9.62 6.84
N ASN A 45 -8.18 -8.74 6.79
CA ASN A 45 -8.02 -7.63 7.71
C ASN A 45 -8.18 -6.30 6.96
N PRO A 46 -9.11 -5.42 7.36
CA PRO A 46 -9.26 -4.11 6.74
C PRO A 46 -8.06 -3.21 7.03
N ILE A 47 -7.61 -2.44 6.04
CA ILE A 47 -6.64 -1.37 6.25
C ILE A 47 -7.41 -0.09 6.58
N GLN A 48 -7.29 0.39 7.81
CA GLN A 48 -7.95 1.63 8.22
C GLN A 48 -7.33 2.82 7.49
N GLY A 49 -8.14 3.84 7.18
CA GLY A 49 -7.69 5.03 6.45
C GLY A 49 -7.74 4.93 4.93
N THR A 50 -8.01 3.76 4.35
CA THR A 50 -8.16 3.60 2.89
C THR A 50 -9.60 3.70 2.40
N ALA A 51 -10.47 4.38 3.17
CA ALA A 51 -11.86 4.56 2.77
C ALA A 51 -11.93 5.43 1.52
N GLY A 52 -12.76 5.06 0.55
CA GLY A 52 -12.88 5.78 -0.71
C GLY A 52 -11.87 5.35 -1.78
N VAL A 53 -11.29 4.14 -1.68
CA VAL A 53 -10.54 3.55 -2.80
C VAL A 53 -11.45 3.38 -4.03
N ALA A 54 -10.93 3.72 -5.21
CA ALA A 54 -11.67 3.65 -6.47
C ALA A 54 -12.06 2.22 -6.87
N ASN A 55 -13.15 2.09 -7.64
CA ASN A 55 -13.45 0.84 -8.34
C ASN A 55 -12.30 0.48 -9.28
N ALA A 56 -11.89 -0.79 -9.30
CA ALA A 56 -10.72 -1.25 -10.05
C ALA A 56 -9.44 -0.43 -9.79
N SER A 57 -9.30 0.15 -8.58
CA SER A 57 -8.11 0.91 -8.21
C SER A 57 -6.84 0.08 -8.50
N PRO A 58 -5.85 0.62 -9.22
CA PRO A 58 -4.57 -0.05 -9.37
C PRO A 58 -3.88 -0.08 -8.00
N LEU A 59 -3.33 -1.24 -7.65
CA LEU A 59 -2.57 -1.43 -6.41
C LEU A 59 -1.12 -1.73 -6.77
N ALA A 60 -0.19 -1.03 -6.14
CA ALA A 60 1.23 -1.34 -6.21
C ALA A 60 1.83 -1.31 -4.82
N VAL A 61 2.73 -2.25 -4.50
CA VAL A 61 3.39 -2.31 -3.20
C VAL A 61 4.89 -2.36 -3.39
N THR A 62 5.60 -1.58 -2.58
CA THR A 62 7.04 -1.75 -2.38
C THR A 62 7.33 -2.08 -0.93
N SER A 63 8.56 -2.54 -0.65
CA SER A 63 8.94 -2.92 0.69
C SER A 63 10.43 -2.74 0.96
N VAL A 64 10.74 -2.42 2.22
CA VAL A 64 12.12 -2.32 2.73
C VAL A 64 12.23 -3.14 4.01
N ALA A 65 13.14 -4.11 4.01
CA ALA A 65 13.43 -4.91 5.19
C ALA A 65 14.30 -4.12 6.17
N GLY A 66 14.10 -4.38 7.46
CA GLY A 66 14.94 -3.83 8.52
C GLY A 66 14.94 -4.70 9.76
N THR A 67 15.56 -4.21 10.82
CA THR A 67 15.66 -4.92 12.10
C THR A 67 15.60 -3.91 13.24
N SER A 68 14.83 -4.21 14.28
CA SER A 68 14.75 -3.40 15.51
C SER A 68 14.85 -4.33 16.71
N ASN A 69 15.76 -4.04 17.65
CA ASN A 69 16.02 -4.88 18.82
C ASN A 69 16.25 -6.37 18.49
N GLY A 70 16.94 -6.63 17.37
CA GLY A 70 17.21 -7.99 16.87
C GLY A 70 16.01 -8.69 16.21
N GLN A 71 14.84 -8.04 16.12
CA GLN A 71 13.66 -8.58 15.45
C GLN A 71 13.52 -8.02 14.03
N PRO A 72 13.38 -8.88 13.01
CA PRO A 72 13.20 -8.42 11.64
C PRO A 72 11.82 -7.78 11.47
N TYR A 73 11.75 -6.75 10.64
CA TYR A 73 10.50 -6.18 10.16
C TYR A 73 10.55 -5.94 8.66
N LEU A 74 9.38 -5.80 8.04
CA LEU A 74 9.25 -5.37 6.65
C LEU A 74 8.34 -4.13 6.59
N ASN A 75 8.93 -2.99 6.27
CA ASN A 75 8.17 -1.78 5.97
C ASN A 75 7.55 -1.93 4.57
N LEU A 76 6.29 -1.56 4.43
CA LEU A 76 5.46 -1.66 3.24
C LEU A 76 4.96 -0.27 2.85
N PHE A 77 4.94 0.00 1.55
CA PHE A 77 4.40 1.22 0.96
C PHE A 77 3.40 0.79 -0.11
N LEU A 78 2.12 0.86 0.22
CA LEU A 78 1.02 0.45 -0.65
C LEU A 78 0.44 1.68 -1.33
N TYR A 79 0.48 1.75 -2.65
CA TYR A 79 -0.11 2.84 -3.42
C TYR A 79 -1.44 2.42 -4.02
N TYR A 80 -2.38 3.37 -4.07
CA TYR A 80 -3.70 3.16 -4.62
C TYR A 80 -4.29 4.45 -5.19
N MET A 81 -5.28 4.30 -6.06
CA MET A 81 -6.12 5.40 -6.55
C MET A 81 -7.38 5.53 -5.69
N ASP A 82 -7.70 6.74 -5.25
CA ASP A 82 -9.00 7.03 -4.63
C ASP A 82 -10.09 7.39 -5.68
N GLN A 83 -11.33 7.56 -5.22
CA GLN A 83 -12.47 7.92 -6.07
C GLN A 83 -12.32 9.26 -6.81
N ASN A 84 -11.43 10.14 -6.38
CA ASN A 84 -11.10 11.41 -7.05
C ASN A 84 -9.93 11.27 -8.03
N GLN A 85 -9.51 10.04 -8.31
CA GLN A 85 -8.35 9.72 -9.14
C GLN A 85 -7.02 10.20 -8.55
N ALA A 86 -6.97 10.56 -7.26
CA ALA A 86 -5.75 10.99 -6.62
C ALA A 86 -4.88 9.78 -6.24
N LEU A 87 -3.57 9.94 -6.40
CA LEU A 87 -2.60 8.99 -5.87
C LEU A 87 -2.61 9.06 -4.35
N ASN A 88 -2.83 7.93 -3.71
CA ASN A 88 -2.73 7.77 -2.27
C ASN A 88 -1.75 6.66 -1.94
N ARG A 89 -1.32 6.64 -0.68
CA ARG A 89 -0.43 5.61 -0.14
C ARG A 89 -0.99 5.12 1.20
N VAL A 90 -0.54 3.94 1.57
CA VAL A 90 -0.59 3.17 2.79
C VAL A 90 0.76 2.80 3.41
N THR A 91 1.20 3.22 4.60
CA THR A 91 2.42 2.64 5.20
C THR A 91 2.06 1.54 6.17
N GLY A 92 2.76 0.41 6.09
CA GLY A 92 2.57 -0.71 6.98
C GLY A 92 3.88 -1.30 7.45
N ARG A 93 3.94 -1.84 8.66
CA ARG A 93 5.08 -2.60 9.16
C ARG A 93 4.65 -4.02 9.47
N ALA A 94 5.22 -4.97 8.73
CA ALA A 94 5.03 -6.39 9.02
C ALA A 94 6.04 -6.86 10.07
N GLN A 95 5.54 -7.57 11.07
CA GLN A 95 6.33 -8.28 12.09
C GLN A 95 5.73 -9.67 12.27
N GLY A 96 6.52 -10.72 11.99
CA GLY A 96 5.99 -12.08 11.96
C GLY A 96 4.98 -12.29 10.82
N SER A 97 3.75 -12.66 11.18
CA SER A 97 2.63 -12.94 10.29
C SER A 97 1.57 -11.83 10.25
N SER A 98 1.78 -10.72 10.95
CA SER A 98 0.84 -9.59 10.98
C SER A 98 1.43 -8.33 10.34
N ILE A 99 0.55 -7.39 9.98
CA ILE A 99 0.91 -6.05 9.53
C ILE A 99 0.18 -5.04 10.41
N HIS A 100 0.93 -4.12 11.00
CA HIS A 100 0.38 -2.89 11.58
C HIS A 100 0.43 -1.78 10.54
N TRP A 101 -0.66 -1.02 10.39
CA TRP A 101 -0.80 0.03 9.37
C TRP A 101 -0.83 1.40 10.02
N TYR A 102 -0.16 2.36 9.38
CA TYR A 102 -0.02 3.74 9.83
C TYR A 102 -0.74 4.68 8.88
N LYS A 103 -1.11 5.87 9.36
CA LYS A 103 -1.85 6.84 8.54
C LYS A 103 -0.94 7.50 7.52
N ASN A 104 -1.53 7.76 6.36
CA ASN A 104 -0.78 7.94 5.15
C ASN A 104 -1.41 8.99 4.23
N GLU A 105 -0.62 9.99 3.86
CA GLU A 105 -0.92 10.97 2.81
C GLU A 105 0.23 10.93 1.78
N VAL A 106 -0.10 11.15 0.51
CA VAL A 106 0.90 11.37 -0.55
C VAL A 106 0.95 12.87 -0.82
N PRO A 107 2.13 13.50 -0.97
CA PRO A 107 2.21 14.88 -1.41
C PRO A 107 1.62 15.03 -2.83
N SER A 108 1.25 16.26 -3.20
CA SER A 108 0.57 16.58 -4.48
C SER A 108 1.20 15.85 -5.69
N ALA A 109 0.54 14.78 -6.13
CA ALA A 109 0.86 14.05 -7.35
C ALA A 109 -0.20 14.35 -8.41
N PRO A 110 0.14 14.31 -9.71
CA PRO A 110 -0.85 14.38 -10.77
C PRO A 110 -1.92 13.29 -10.60
N ASN A 111 -3.19 13.66 -10.82
CA ASN A 111 -4.29 12.68 -10.85
C ASN A 111 -4.02 11.59 -11.88
N LEU A 112 -4.47 10.39 -11.59
CA LEU A 112 -4.31 9.20 -12.39
C LEU A 112 -5.36 9.17 -13.51
N LEU A 113 -4.98 8.69 -14.69
CA LEU A 113 -5.95 8.27 -15.69
C LEU A 113 -6.79 7.13 -15.09
N SER A 114 -8.12 7.21 -15.17
CA SER A 114 -9.03 6.25 -14.51
C SER A 114 -8.82 4.77 -14.88
N SER A 115 -8.26 4.50 -16.06
CA SER A 115 -7.93 3.14 -16.53
C SER A 115 -6.45 2.78 -16.37
N THR A 116 -5.65 3.59 -15.69
CA THR A 116 -4.22 3.31 -15.52
C THR A 116 -3.99 2.05 -14.68
N LEU A 117 -2.92 1.33 -15.01
CA LEU A 117 -2.30 0.38 -14.10
C LEU A 117 -1.21 1.10 -13.30
N MET A 118 -0.72 0.43 -12.26
CA MET A 118 0.36 0.95 -11.44
C MET A 118 1.42 -0.14 -11.21
N ALA A 119 2.68 0.27 -11.27
CA ALA A 119 3.81 -0.55 -10.86
C ALA A 119 4.69 0.27 -9.93
N ALA A 120 5.35 -0.37 -8.97
CA ALA A 120 6.23 0.33 -8.06
C ALA A 120 7.53 -0.45 -7.80
N THR A 121 8.60 0.27 -7.54
CA THR A 121 9.91 -0.28 -7.17
C THR A 121 10.60 0.62 -6.16
N THR A 122 11.57 0.07 -5.43
CA THR A 122 12.37 0.82 -4.46
C THR A 122 13.84 0.70 -4.79
N THR A 123 14.56 1.82 -4.81
CA THR A 123 16.00 1.86 -4.96
C THR A 123 16.58 3.12 -4.33
N GLY A 124 17.77 3.03 -3.73
CA GLY A 124 18.47 4.18 -3.16
C GLY A 124 17.65 4.97 -2.12
N GLY A 125 16.87 4.27 -1.28
CA GLY A 125 16.03 4.90 -0.26
C GLY A 125 14.80 5.64 -0.81
N GLN A 126 14.45 5.42 -2.08
CA GLN A 126 13.31 6.07 -2.74
C GLN A 126 12.35 5.03 -3.32
N ASN A 127 11.06 5.33 -3.24
CA ASN A 127 10.03 4.62 -3.98
C ASN A 127 9.77 5.32 -5.31
N TYR A 128 9.61 4.53 -6.37
CA TYR A 128 9.25 4.97 -7.70
C TYR A 128 7.93 4.29 -8.07
N VAL A 129 6.90 5.09 -8.34
CA VAL A 129 5.54 4.62 -8.66
C VAL A 129 5.20 5.07 -10.07
N TYR A 130 5.04 4.11 -10.97
CA TYR A 130 4.76 4.36 -12.38
C TYR A 130 3.27 4.24 -12.66
N TYR A 131 2.69 5.28 -13.25
CA TYR A 131 1.30 5.32 -13.71
C TYR A 131 1.16 6.31 -14.87
N ILE A 132 0.02 6.27 -15.56
CA ILE A 132 -0.34 7.24 -16.60
C ILE A 132 -1.21 8.33 -15.94
N PRO A 133 -0.77 9.59 -15.90
CA PRO A 133 -1.60 10.69 -15.39
C PRO A 133 -2.79 10.98 -16.29
N ASP A 134 -3.83 11.59 -15.73
CA ASP A 134 -4.97 12.06 -16.52
C ASP A 134 -4.52 13.04 -17.60
N GLY A 135 -5.11 12.91 -18.79
CA GLY A 135 -4.73 13.67 -19.98
C GLY A 135 -3.39 13.28 -20.64
N GLN A 136 -2.67 12.27 -20.13
CA GLN A 136 -1.45 11.76 -20.75
C GLN A 136 -1.64 10.38 -21.40
N SER A 137 -0.69 9.99 -22.26
CA SER A 137 -0.67 8.70 -22.96
C SER A 137 0.52 7.81 -22.58
N THR A 138 1.45 8.32 -21.78
CA THR A 138 2.67 7.62 -21.36
C THR A 138 2.81 7.63 -19.85
N PHE A 139 3.49 6.61 -19.31
CA PHE A 139 3.73 6.55 -17.87
C PHE A 139 4.76 7.58 -17.42
N ILE A 140 4.61 8.06 -16.19
CA ILE A 140 5.63 8.84 -15.47
C ILE A 140 5.88 8.22 -14.10
N PRO A 141 7.10 8.35 -13.54
CA PRO A 141 7.33 8.03 -12.14
C PRO A 141 6.88 9.17 -11.23
N PHE A 142 6.07 8.86 -10.23
CA PHE A 142 6.05 9.61 -8.98
C PHE A 142 7.17 9.07 -8.09
N VAL A 143 8.01 9.96 -7.57
CA VAL A 143 9.21 9.60 -6.79
C VAL A 143 9.10 10.21 -5.40
N GLU A 144 9.35 9.39 -4.38
CA GLU A 144 9.39 9.87 -3.01
C GLU A 144 10.52 9.24 -2.21
N ALA A 145 11.14 10.05 -1.36
CA ALA A 145 12.11 9.58 -0.38
C ALA A 145 11.39 8.87 0.77
N ILE A 146 11.89 7.70 1.16
CA ILE A 146 11.37 6.95 2.29
C ILE A 146 11.75 7.68 3.58
N GLN A 147 10.74 8.04 4.37
CA GLN A 147 10.94 8.60 5.70
C GLN A 147 10.65 7.51 6.74
N LEU A 148 11.47 7.46 7.80
CA LEU A 148 11.33 6.45 8.86
C LEU A 148 10.23 6.80 9.89
N ASP A 149 9.91 8.09 10.01
CA ASP A 149 8.86 8.63 10.89
C ASP A 149 7.45 8.20 10.46
N TRP A 150 7.27 7.73 9.22
CA TRP A 150 6.00 7.16 8.72
C TRP A 150 5.55 5.86 9.43
N PHE A 151 6.37 5.34 10.31
CA PHE A 151 6.13 4.11 11.08
C PHE A 151 6.12 4.38 12.60
N GLU A 152 5.85 5.62 12.98
CA GLU A 152 5.58 6.02 14.36
C GLU A 152 4.07 6.14 14.56
N ASP A 153 3.56 5.65 15.69
CA ASP A 153 2.16 5.87 16.03
C ASP A 153 1.93 7.37 16.27
N VAL A 154 0.93 7.93 15.59
CA VAL A 154 0.58 9.36 15.71
C VAL A 154 -0.10 9.57 17.07
N GLY A 155 0.66 9.61 18.17
CA GLY A 155 0.09 9.73 19.50
C GLY A 155 0.91 9.34 20.73
N GLU A 156 2.21 9.02 20.65
CA GLU A 156 3.08 9.00 21.84
C GLU A 156 3.99 10.22 21.84
N SER A 157 3.41 11.39 22.14
CA SER A 157 4.19 12.44 22.78
C SER A 157 4.76 11.85 24.07
N ALA A 158 6.09 11.76 24.12
CA ALA A 158 6.85 11.35 25.30
C ALA A 158 6.26 11.97 26.57
N SER A 159 5.71 11.11 27.44
CA SER A 159 5.43 11.44 28.83
C SER A 159 6.68 11.21 29.67
#